data_AF-A0AAJ3ZKP3-F1
#
_entry.id   AF-A0AAJ3ZKP3-F1
#
_cell.length_a   1.000
_cell.length_b   1.000
_cell.length_c   1.000
_cell.angle_alpha   90.00
_cell.angle_beta   90.00
_cell.angle_gamma   90.00
#
_symmetry.space_group_name_H-M   'P 1'
#
loop_
_entity.id
_entity.type
_entity.pdbx_description
1 polymer ?
#
loop_
_entity_poly.entity_id
_entity_poly.type
_entity_poly.pdbx_seq_one_letter_code
_entity_poly.pdbx_strand_id
1 'polypeptide(L)'
;MKNHYPKIGLGKFCRLLGVTRQAYYQHFWHQEQYAFEDDLIVSEVLKIRKNHRDMGGRKRYELLQPFLLEHQIKMGRGRLFDVLSANYLLVKRRKKQTKRYCTKKCVKNFL
;
A
#
# COMPACT_ATOMS: atom_id res chain seq x y z
N MET A 1 -14.25 18.29 2.69
CA MET A 1 -14.35 19.76 2.46
C MET A 1 -15.78 20.27 2.54
N LYS A 2 -16.71 19.84 1.67
CA LYS A 2 -18.10 20.35 1.66
C LYS A 2 -18.82 20.14 3.00
N ASN A 3 -18.58 19.01 3.66
CA ASN A 3 -19.21 18.67 4.94
C ASN A 3 -18.79 19.59 6.10
N HIS A 4 -17.62 20.23 6.02
CA HIS A 4 -17.14 21.15 7.06
C HIS A 4 -17.60 22.60 6.85
N TYR A 5 -17.98 22.97 5.62
CA TYR A 5 -18.35 24.34 5.26
C TYR A 5 -19.61 24.37 4.37
N PRO A 6 -20.81 24.12 4.94
CA PRO A 6 -22.04 23.97 4.16
C PRO A 6 -22.49 25.29 3.49
N LYS A 7 -22.07 26.44 4.01
CA LYS A 7 -22.45 27.78 3.51
C LYS A 7 -21.72 28.17 2.22
N ILE A 8 -20.59 27.53 1.90
CA ILE A 8 -19.74 27.90 0.77
C ILE A 8 -19.97 26.89 -0.37
N GLY A 9 -20.35 27.40 -1.54
CA GLY A 9 -20.56 26.56 -2.72
C GLY A 9 -19.28 25.93 -3.23
N LEU A 10 -19.36 24.67 -3.69
CA LEU A 10 -18.22 23.90 -4.22
C LEU A 10 -17.44 24.68 -5.31
N GLY A 11 -18.14 25.44 -6.15
CA GLY A 11 -17.52 26.25 -7.20
C GLY A 11 -16.52 27.30 -6.68
N LYS A 12 -16.76 27.88 -5.50
CA LYS A 12 -15.80 28.83 -4.89
C LYS A 12 -14.52 28.12 -4.44
N PHE A 13 -14.64 26.92 -3.87
CA PHE A 13 -13.49 26.08 -3.51
C PHE A 13 -12.68 25.66 -4.73
N CYS A 14 -13.36 25.19 -5.78
CA CYS A 14 -12.72 24.80 -7.04
C CYS A 14 -11.91 25.97 -7.62
N ARG A 15 -12.47 27.18 -7.65
CA ARG A 15 -11.76 28.39 -8.11
C ARG A 15 -10.54 28.72 -7.25
N LEU A 16 -10.66 28.66 -5.93
CA LEU A 16 -9.55 28.94 -5.01
C LEU A 16 -8.38 27.95 -5.18
N LEU A 17 -8.70 26.67 -5.44
CA LEU A 17 -7.72 25.60 -5.61
C LEU A 17 -7.22 25.46 -7.05
N GLY A 18 -7.74 26.26 -7.99
CA GLY A 18 -7.37 26.18 -9.41
C GLY A 18 -7.85 24.90 -10.12
N VAL A 19 -8.85 24.21 -9.57
CA VAL A 19 -9.40 22.97 -10.14
C VAL A 19 -10.78 23.20 -10.75
N THR A 20 -11.14 22.43 -11.77
CA THR A 20 -12.51 22.46 -12.31
C THR A 20 -13.47 21.63 -11.46
N ARG A 21 -14.76 21.96 -11.50
CA ARG A 21 -15.79 21.21 -10.77
C ARG A 21 -15.89 19.76 -11.27
N GLN A 22 -15.73 19.55 -12.57
CA GLN A 22 -15.71 18.23 -13.20
C GLN A 22 -14.53 17.40 -12.69
N ALA A 23 -13.32 17.97 -12.67
CA ALA A 23 -12.14 17.28 -12.14
C ALA A 23 -12.32 16.87 -10.68
N TYR A 24 -12.95 17.71 -9.87
CA TYR A 24 -13.28 17.37 -8.48
C TYR A 24 -14.17 16.13 -8.36
N TYR A 25 -15.26 16.06 -9.14
CA TYR A 25 -16.16 14.90 -9.09
C TYR A 25 -15.52 13.66 -9.69
N GLN A 26 -14.80 13.80 -10.79
CA GLN A 26 -14.06 12.69 -11.39
C GLN A 26 -13.09 12.10 -10.37
N HIS A 27 -12.27 12.93 -9.72
CA HIS A 27 -11.38 12.47 -8.66
C HIS A 27 -12.13 11.72 -7.57
N PHE A 28 -13.26 12.25 -7.09
CA PHE A 28 -14.03 11.60 -6.02
C PHE A 28 -14.58 10.23 -6.45
N TRP A 29 -15.13 10.12 -7.67
CA TRP A 29 -15.60 8.83 -8.19
C TRP A 29 -14.46 7.82 -8.37
N HIS A 30 -13.31 8.26 -8.88
CA HIS A 30 -12.15 7.38 -9.01
C HIS A 30 -11.64 6.93 -7.64
N GLN A 31 -11.64 7.83 -6.65
CA GLN A 31 -11.23 7.50 -5.29
C GLN A 31 -12.16 6.46 -4.65
N GLU A 32 -13.47 6.58 -4.86
CA GLU A 32 -14.46 5.61 -4.37
C GLU A 32 -14.30 4.24 -5.05
N GLN A 33 -14.10 4.22 -6.37
CA GLN A 33 -13.81 3.00 -7.11
C GLN A 33 -12.52 2.33 -6.63
N TYR A 34 -11.44 3.10 -6.45
CA TYR A 34 -10.18 2.55 -5.95
C TYR A 34 -10.28 2.04 -4.52
N ALA A 35 -11.03 2.71 -3.64
CA ALA A 35 -11.24 2.21 -2.28
C ALA A 35 -11.90 0.81 -2.29
N PHE A 36 -12.91 0.63 -3.15
CA PHE A 36 -13.58 -0.67 -3.29
C PHE A 36 -12.65 -1.76 -3.85
N GLU A 37 -11.88 -1.44 -4.90
CA GLU A 37 -10.89 -2.37 -5.46
C GLU A 37 -9.81 -2.75 -4.44
N ASP A 38 -9.32 -1.77 -3.68
CA ASP A 38 -8.28 -1.95 -2.68
C ASP A 38 -8.76 -2.89 -1.56
N ASP A 39 -9.98 -2.71 -1.07
CA ASP A 39 -10.60 -3.57 -0.06
C ASP A 39 -10.74 -5.02 -0.54
N LEU A 40 -11.18 -5.20 -1.79
CA LEU A 40 -11.31 -6.51 -2.42
C LEU A 40 -9.96 -7.24 -2.46
N ILE A 41 -8.91 -6.54 -2.88
CA ILE A 41 -7.55 -7.06 -2.98
C ILE A 41 -6.97 -7.39 -1.61
N VAL A 42 -7.17 -6.52 -0.62
CA VAL A 42 -6.74 -6.75 0.76
C VAL A 42 -7.37 -8.04 1.29
N SER A 43 -8.66 -8.24 1.06
CA SER A 43 -9.37 -9.44 1.48
C SER A 43 -8.76 -10.72 0.88
N GLU A 44 -8.41 -10.69 -0.41
CA GLU A 44 -7.86 -11.84 -1.11
C GLU A 44 -6.42 -12.14 -0.67
N VAL A 45 -5.60 -11.09 -0.51
CA VAL A 45 -4.22 -11.24 -0.02
C VAL A 45 -4.20 -11.81 1.40
N LEU A 46 -5.17 -11.46 2.24
CA LEU A 46 -5.30 -12.06 3.58
C LEU A 46 -5.60 -13.56 3.51
N LYS A 47 -6.43 -14.02 2.56
CA LYS A 47 -6.67 -15.46 2.34
C LYS A 47 -5.39 -16.17 1.91
N ILE A 48 -4.65 -15.60 0.95
CA ILE A 48 -3.37 -16.16 0.48
C ILE A 48 -2.37 -16.25 1.64
N ARG A 49 -2.32 -15.26 2.53
CA ARG A 49 -1.44 -15.27 3.71
C ARG A 49 -1.80 -16.32 4.76
N LYS A 50 -3.08 -16.71 4.87
CA LYS A 50 -3.49 -17.83 5.73
C LYS A 50 -2.90 -19.15 5.22
N ASN A 51 -2.86 -19.33 3.90
CA ASN A 51 -2.31 -20.54 3.28
C ASN A 51 -0.77 -20.55 3.28
N HIS A 52 -0.13 -19.40 3.04
CA HIS A 52 1.32 -19.28 2.94
C HIS A 52 1.86 -18.14 3.81
N ARG A 53 2.67 -18.49 4.84
CA ARG A 53 3.24 -17.51 5.78
C ARG A 53 4.24 -16.53 5.14
N ASP A 54 5.16 -17.02 4.32
CA ASP A 54 6.26 -16.21 3.78
C ASP A 54 6.43 -16.42 2.27
N MET A 55 5.77 -15.56 1.49
CA MET A 55 5.87 -15.55 0.04
C MET A 55 6.37 -14.20 -0.49
N GLY A 56 7.30 -14.27 -1.45
CA GLY A 56 7.83 -13.09 -2.14
C GLY A 56 6.73 -12.30 -2.85
N GLY A 57 6.92 -10.98 -2.95
CA GLY A 57 5.91 -10.07 -3.55
C GLY A 57 5.57 -10.41 -5.00
N ARG A 58 6.57 -10.81 -5.80
CA ARG A 58 6.36 -11.24 -7.20
C ARG A 58 5.41 -12.43 -7.31
N LYS A 59 5.64 -13.46 -6.49
CA LYS A 59 4.80 -14.67 -6.48
C LYS A 59 3.38 -14.34 -6.03
N ARG A 60 3.21 -13.43 -5.07
CA ARG A 60 1.88 -12.93 -4.67
C ARG A 60 1.13 -12.27 -5.83
N TYR A 61 1.82 -11.48 -6.66
CA TYR A 61 1.20 -10.87 -7.84
C TYR A 61 0.77 -11.92 -8.88
N GLU A 62 1.60 -12.93 -9.13
CA GLU A 62 1.28 -14.02 -10.07
C GLU A 62 0.06 -14.84 -9.58
N LEU A 63 -0.07 -15.07 -8.27
CA LEU A 63 -1.25 -15.71 -7.67
C LEU A 63 -2.51 -14.84 -7.71
N LEU A 64 -2.36 -13.52 -7.67
CA LEU A 64 -3.47 -12.58 -7.70
C LEU A 64 -3.95 -12.26 -9.12
N GLN A 65 -3.13 -12.52 -10.15
CA GLN A 65 -3.49 -12.30 -11.56
C GLN A 65 -4.82 -12.93 -11.99
N PRO A 66 -5.13 -14.22 -11.70
CA PRO A 66 -6.42 -14.79 -12.08
C PRO A 66 -7.60 -14.06 -11.43
N PHE A 67 -7.47 -13.69 -10.16
CA PHE A 67 -8.48 -12.92 -9.43
C PHE A 67 -8.69 -11.51 -10.02
N LEU A 68 -7.59 -10.82 -10.35
CA LEU A 68 -7.66 -9.50 -10.98
C LEU A 68 -8.34 -9.56 -12.35
N LEU A 69 -8.13 -10.64 -13.11
CA LEU A 69 -8.77 -10.85 -14.40
C LEU A 69 -10.27 -11.15 -14.26
N GLU A 70 -10.65 -11.98 -13.29
CA GLU A 70 -12.06 -12.29 -12.99
C GLU A 70 -12.86 -11.04 -12.61
N HIS A 71 -12.27 -10.18 -11.76
CA HIS A 71 -12.90 -8.92 -11.35
C HIS A 71 -12.67 -7.76 -12.33
N GLN A 72 -11.99 -7.99 -13.46
CA GLN A 72 -11.67 -6.97 -14.48
C GLN A 72 -10.90 -5.75 -13.93
N ILE A 73 -10.13 -5.95 -12.86
CA ILE A 73 -9.37 -4.89 -12.21
C ILE A 73 -8.05 -4.71 -12.95
N LYS A 74 -7.89 -3.57 -13.61
CA LYS A 74 -6.63 -3.19 -14.25
C LYS A 74 -5.67 -2.61 -13.21
N MET A 75 -5.04 -3.47 -12.41
CA MET A 75 -4.04 -3.08 -11.43
C MET A 75 -2.64 -3.55 -11.84
N GLY A 76 -1.69 -2.61 -11.90
CA GLY A 76 -0.28 -2.91 -12.10
C GLY A 76 0.44 -3.27 -10.80
N ARG A 77 1.66 -3.82 -10.92
CA ARG A 77 2.47 -4.24 -9.76
C ARG A 77 2.74 -3.11 -8.76
N GLY A 78 2.98 -1.89 -9.25
CA GLY A 78 3.35 -0.74 -8.41
C GLY A 78 2.23 -0.39 -7.45
N ARG A 79 1.03 -0.15 -8.03
CA ARG A 79 -0.18 0.12 -7.26
C ARG A 79 -0.50 -1.01 -6.26
N LEU A 80 -0.33 -2.28 -6.64
CA LEU A 80 -0.52 -3.38 -5.68
C LEU A 80 0.41 -3.24 -4.46
N PHE A 81 1.69 -2.92 -4.66
CA PHE A 81 2.61 -2.72 -3.54
C PHE A 81 2.26 -1.48 -2.71
N ASP A 82 1.74 -0.42 -3.33
CA ASP A 82 1.28 0.77 -2.62
C ASP A 82 0.10 0.43 -1.69
N VAL A 83 -0.89 -0.31 -2.19
CA VAL A 83 -2.05 -0.79 -1.41
C VAL A 83 -1.60 -1.71 -0.28
N LEU A 84 -0.68 -2.65 -0.55
CA LEU A 84 -0.14 -3.55 0.47
C LEU A 84 0.69 -2.81 1.52
N SER A 85 1.41 -1.76 1.11
CA SER A 85 2.20 -0.91 2.01
C SER A 85 1.29 -0.13 2.95
N ALA A 86 0.24 0.51 2.42
CA ALA A 86 -0.75 1.25 3.19
C ALA A 86 -1.45 0.37 4.24
N ASN A 87 -1.69 -0.90 3.92
CA ASN A 87 -2.32 -1.88 4.81
C ASN A 87 -1.33 -2.68 5.69
N TYR A 88 -0.05 -2.31 5.72
CA TYR A 88 1.01 -3.02 6.47
C TYR A 88 1.14 -4.52 6.13
N LEU A 89 0.76 -4.93 4.92
CA LEU A 89 0.77 -6.31 4.43
C LEU A 89 2.09 -6.73 3.76
N LEU A 90 3.08 -5.84 3.76
CA LEU A 90 4.42 -6.18 3.32
C LEU A 90 5.14 -7.06 4.36
N VAL A 91 6.02 -7.94 3.89
CA VAL A 91 6.84 -8.77 4.79
C VAL A 91 7.91 -7.86 5.40
N LYS A 92 7.82 -7.63 6.71
CA LYS A 92 8.82 -6.83 7.44
C LYS A 92 10.10 -7.65 7.57
N ARG A 93 11.23 -7.09 7.13
CA ARG A 93 12.54 -7.69 7.36
C ARG A 93 12.84 -7.61 8.87
N ARG A 94 12.93 -8.75 9.55
CA ARG A 94 13.34 -8.80 10.96
C ARG A 94 14.77 -8.27 11.07
N LYS A 95 14.98 -7.19 11.85
CA LYS A 95 16.32 -6.71 12.18
C LYS A 95 17.04 -7.81 12.99
N LYS A 96 18.06 -8.43 12.40
CA LYS A 96 18.96 -9.32 13.14
C LYS A 96 19.87 -8.43 14.00
N GLN A 97 19.69 -8.45 15.32
CA GLN A 97 20.72 -7.93 16.22
C GLN A 97 21.85 -8.95 16.25
N THR A 98 22.86 -8.75 15.41
CA THR A 98 24.11 -9.50 15.55
C THR A 98 24.77 -9.02 16.83
N LYS A 99 24.69 -9.81 17.91
CA LYS A 99 25.56 -9.62 19.08
C LYS A 99 26.99 -9.81 18.57
N ARG A 100 27.72 -8.72 18.37
CA ARG A 100 29.18 -8.78 18.28
C ARG A 100 29.64 -9.27 19.65
N TYR A 101 29.89 -10.56 19.80
CA TYR A 101 30.81 -10.98 20.85
C TYR A 101 32.13 -10.29 20.48
N CYS A 102 32.53 -9.33 21.30
CA CYS A 102 33.88 -8.79 21.27
C CYS A 102 34.78 -10.00 21.50
N THR A 103 35.37 -10.53 20.42
CA THR A 103 36.50 -11.45 20.55
C THR A 103 37.59 -10.62 21.21
N LYS A 104 37.78 -10.79 22.52
CA LYS A 104 38.92 -10.25 23.27
C LYS A 104 40.18 -10.91 22.74
N LYS A 105 40.64 -10.48 21.57
CA LYS A 105 41.96 -10.74 21.00
C LYS A 105 42.58 -9.42 20.56
N CYS A 106 42.39 -8.37 21.36
CA CYS A 106 43.47 -7.40 21.55
C CYS A 106 44.49 -8.09 22.43
N VAL A 107 45.36 -8.87 21.79
CA VAL A 107 46.55 -9.44 22.41
C VAL A 107 47.34 -8.25 22.93
N LYS A 108 47.52 -8.21 24.25
CA LYS A 108 48.45 -7.29 24.89
C LYS A 108 49.82 -7.53 24.27
N ASN A 109 50.41 -6.50 23.66
CA ASN A 109 51.84 -6.51 23.33
C ASN A 109 52.59 -6.71 24.65
N PHE A 110 53.23 -7.86 24.77
CA PHE A 110 54.29 -8.13 25.72
C PHE A 110 55.58 -7.78 24.98
N LEU A 111 56.10 -6.58 25.24
CA LEU A 111 57.50 -6.17 25.14
C LEU A 111 57.63 -4.83 25.88
#